data_AF-A0A3C0DTN4-F1
#
_entry.id   AF-A0A3C0DTN4-F1
#
_cell.length_a   1.000
_cell.length_b   1.000
_cell.length_c   1.000
_cell.angle_alpha   90.00
_cell.angle_beta   90.00
_cell.angle_gamma   90.00
#
_symmetry.space_group_name_H-M   'P 1'
#
loop_
_entity.id
_entity.type
_entity.pdbx_description
1 polymer ?
#
loop_
_entity_poly.entity_id
_entity_poly.type
_entity_poly.pdbx_seq_one_letter_code
_entity_poly.pdbx_strand_id
1 'polypeptide(L)'
;MKPFRFTLESVHRLRKEAVDRANDQLAREMLLLRREKQNLQRIEERMEQARVGFREAVTSGEQSQLIVQLRQFMVSLEQERKTRRTTFEAHQARVDACQKVVIAARRKLEIIEKIKSKRLAEYECDKSSREQKELDDLLVQGHSREMNLNYA
;
A
#
# COMPACT_ATOMS: atom_id res chain seq x y z
N MET A 1 36.47 -18.06 -0.67
CA MET A 1 35.97 -16.67 -0.49
C MET A 1 34.84 -16.62 0.53
N LYS A 2 34.75 -15.55 1.33
CA LYS A 2 33.63 -15.36 2.30
C LYS A 2 32.35 -14.95 1.56
N PRO A 3 31.17 -15.49 1.88
CA PRO A 3 29.91 -15.12 1.24
C PRO A 3 29.52 -13.65 1.54
N PHE A 4 28.83 -13.00 0.59
CA PHE A 4 28.29 -11.66 0.81
C PHE A 4 27.28 -11.67 1.95
N ARG A 5 27.45 -10.77 2.92
CA ARG A 5 26.52 -10.58 4.03
C ARG A 5 26.11 -9.12 4.09
N PHE A 6 24.82 -8.85 3.97
CA PHE A 6 24.34 -7.47 3.98
C PHE A 6 24.16 -7.00 5.42
N THR A 7 25.01 -6.07 5.85
CA THR A 7 25.02 -5.60 7.26
C THR A 7 23.72 -4.94 7.71
N LEU A 8 22.83 -4.56 6.79
CA LEU A 8 21.53 -3.97 7.06
C LEU A 8 20.36 -4.92 6.81
N GLU A 9 20.57 -6.24 6.88
CA GLU A 9 19.50 -7.25 6.74
C GLU A 9 18.36 -7.05 7.75
N SER A 10 18.68 -6.80 9.02
CA SER A 10 17.67 -6.53 10.05
C SER A 10 16.87 -5.26 9.76
N VAL A 11 17.53 -4.22 9.22
CA VAL A 11 16.87 -2.97 8.82
C VAL A 11 15.96 -3.22 7.62
N HIS A 12 16.42 -3.97 6.62
CA HIS A 12 15.61 -4.36 5.46
C HIS A 12 14.35 -5.12 5.90
N ARG A 13 14.49 -6.12 6.78
CA ARG A 13 13.36 -6.88 7.33
C ARG A 13 12.38 -5.97 8.07
N LEU A 14 12.87 -5.10 8.96
CA LEU A 14 12.02 -4.16 9.70
C LEU A 14 11.26 -3.21 8.77
N ARG A 15 11.89 -2.74 7.68
CA ARG A 15 11.25 -1.89 6.68
C ARG A 15 10.18 -2.63 5.89
N LYS A 16 10.43 -3.89 5.55
CA LYS A 16 9.44 -4.76 4.89
C LYS A 16 8.21 -4.96 5.79
N GLU A 17 8.42 -5.33 7.04
CA GLU A 17 7.33 -5.47 8.01
C GLU A 17 6.58 -4.15 8.25
N ALA A 18 7.25 -2.99 8.17
CA ALA A 18 6.60 -1.69 8.27
C ALA A 18 5.69 -1.40 7.05
N VAL A 19 6.08 -1.85 5.85
CA VAL A 19 5.23 -1.78 4.65
C VAL A 19 4.03 -2.70 4.81
N ASP A 20 4.24 -3.92 5.28
CA ASP A 20 3.15 -4.89 5.49
C ASP A 20 2.12 -4.35 6.50
N ARG A 21 2.57 -3.85 7.66
CA ARG A 21 1.69 -3.20 8.65
C ARG A 21 0.93 -2.00 8.09
N ALA A 22 1.57 -1.19 7.26
CA ALA A 22 0.92 -0.03 6.63
C ALA A 22 -0.15 -0.47 5.60
N ASN A 23 0.12 -1.53 4.84
CA ASN A 23 -0.85 -2.11 3.91
C ASN A 23 -2.04 -2.72 4.66
N ASP A 24 -1.79 -3.43 5.78
CA ASP A 24 -2.87 -4.00 6.62
C ASP A 24 -3.78 -2.90 7.16
N GLN A 25 -3.20 -1.80 7.64
CA GLN A 25 -3.98 -0.67 8.13
C GLN A 25 -4.80 -0.02 7.00
N LEU A 26 -4.21 0.15 5.82
CA LEU A 26 -4.93 0.66 4.64
C LEU A 26 -6.10 -0.26 4.26
N ALA A 27 -5.89 -1.58 4.26
CA ALA A 27 -6.94 -2.54 3.93
C ALA A 27 -8.12 -2.48 4.91
N ARG A 28 -7.84 -2.31 6.21
CA ARG A 28 -8.88 -2.12 7.25
C ARG A 28 -9.70 -0.86 7.00
N GLU A 29 -9.05 0.28 6.76
CA GLU A 29 -9.74 1.55 6.50
C GLU A 29 -10.54 1.51 5.20
N MET A 30 -10.02 0.86 4.15
CA MET A 30 -10.76 0.66 2.89
C MET A 30 -12.03 -0.18 3.08
N LEU A 31 -11.98 -1.21 3.94
CA LEU A 31 -13.15 -2.03 4.24
C LEU A 31 -14.22 -1.21 4.99
N LEU A 32 -13.82 -0.39 5.95
CA LEU A 32 -14.72 0.53 6.66
C LEU A 32 -15.34 1.55 5.70
N LEU A 33 -14.53 2.17 4.83
CA LEU A 33 -15.00 3.10 3.81
C LEU A 33 -16.05 2.46 2.88
N ARG A 34 -15.80 1.22 2.43
CA ARG A 34 -16.74 0.47 1.58
C ARG A 34 -18.05 0.19 2.31
N ARG A 35 -18.00 -0.17 3.58
CA ARG A 35 -19.19 -0.38 4.42
C ARG A 35 -19.99 0.89 4.57
N GLU A 36 -19.35 2.03 4.86
CA GLU A 36 -20.06 3.30 4.98
C GLU A 36 -20.65 3.77 3.65
N LYS A 37 -19.97 3.52 2.52
CA LYS A 37 -20.54 3.77 1.20
C LYS A 37 -21.82 2.98 0.96
N GLN A 38 -21.85 1.70 1.34
CA GLN A 38 -23.06 0.87 1.23
C GLN A 38 -24.19 1.37 2.15
N ASN A 39 -23.86 1.80 3.37
CA ASN A 39 -24.86 2.40 4.27
C ASN A 39 -25.48 3.66 3.67
N LEU A 40 -24.66 4.51 3.06
CA LEU A 40 -25.11 5.74 2.43
C LEU A 40 -26.03 5.46 1.23
N GLN A 41 -25.68 4.47 0.41
CA GLN A 41 -26.54 4.00 -0.70
C GLN A 41 -27.91 3.51 -0.21
N ARG A 42 -27.96 2.72 0.87
CA ARG A 42 -29.22 2.26 1.46
C ARG A 42 -30.11 3.40 1.95
N ILE A 43 -29.51 4.46 2.51
CA ILE A 43 -30.28 5.64 2.93
C ILE A 43 -30.82 6.38 1.72
N GLU A 44 -30.04 6.51 0.66
CA GLU A 44 -30.49 7.14 -0.59
C GLU A 44 -31.63 6.36 -1.24
N GLU A 45 -31.57 5.02 -1.25
CA GLU A 45 -32.66 4.16 -1.69
C GLU A 45 -33.94 4.35 -0.84
N ARG A 46 -33.81 4.37 0.50
CA ARG A 46 -34.94 4.62 1.41
C ARG A 46 -35.54 6.00 1.22
N MET A 47 -34.73 7.02 0.92
CA MET A 47 -35.21 8.36 0.62
C MET A 47 -36.01 8.39 -0.67
N GLU A 48 -35.58 7.67 -1.71
CA GLU A 48 -36.33 7.61 -2.96
C GLU A 48 -37.65 6.85 -2.80
N GLN A 49 -37.66 5.75 -2.03
CA GLN A 49 -38.89 5.06 -1.67
C GLN A 49 -39.86 5.98 -0.90
N ALA A 50 -39.35 6.74 0.08
CA ALA A 50 -40.17 7.71 0.82
C ALA A 50 -40.74 8.81 -0.10
N ARG A 51 -39.98 9.26 -1.11
CA ARG A 51 -40.46 10.23 -2.11
C ARG A 51 -41.54 9.65 -3.02
N VAL A 52 -41.40 8.40 -3.45
CA VAL A 52 -42.42 7.71 -4.25
C VAL A 52 -43.70 7.58 -3.42
N GLY A 53 -43.62 7.05 -2.20
CA GLY A 53 -44.78 6.93 -1.32
C GLY A 53 -45.43 8.27 -0.98
N PHE A 54 -44.64 9.35 -0.83
CA PHE A 54 -45.17 10.70 -0.67
C PHE A 54 -45.97 11.17 -1.89
N ARG A 55 -45.45 10.95 -3.11
CA ARG A 55 -46.16 11.31 -4.35
C ARG A 55 -47.48 10.54 -4.47
N GLU A 56 -47.44 9.23 -4.21
CA GLU A 56 -48.61 8.35 -4.26
C GLU A 56 -49.69 8.77 -3.25
N ALA A 57 -49.31 9.07 -2.01
CA ALA A 57 -50.21 9.57 -0.97
C ALA A 57 -50.90 10.88 -1.37
N VAL A 58 -50.14 11.82 -1.96
CA VAL A 58 -50.69 13.09 -2.46
C VAL A 58 -51.65 12.87 -3.64
N THR A 59 -51.32 11.98 -4.59
CA THR A 59 -52.16 11.74 -5.77
C THR A 59 -53.43 10.96 -5.47
N SER A 60 -53.39 10.03 -4.51
CA SER A 60 -54.53 9.22 -4.08
C SER A 60 -55.50 9.95 -3.14
N GLY A 61 -55.16 11.18 -2.71
CA GLY A 61 -55.97 11.94 -1.77
C GLY A 61 -55.97 11.36 -0.36
N GLU A 62 -54.90 10.67 0.04
CA GLU A 62 -54.75 10.11 1.38
C GLU A 62 -54.81 11.17 2.48
N GLN A 63 -55.10 10.73 3.71
CA GLN A 63 -55.30 11.60 4.86
C GLN A 63 -54.11 12.55 5.07
N SER A 64 -54.41 13.83 5.29
CA SER A 64 -53.43 14.90 5.61
C SER A 64 -52.40 14.49 6.67
N GLN A 65 -52.79 13.65 7.63
CA GLN A 65 -51.91 13.16 8.70
C GLN A 65 -50.79 12.23 8.19
N LEU A 66 -51.06 11.37 7.20
CA LEU A 66 -50.05 10.48 6.61
C LEU A 66 -49.01 11.27 5.80
N ILE A 67 -49.46 12.29 5.07
CA ILE A 67 -48.58 13.23 4.33
C ILE A 67 -47.63 13.95 5.29
N VAL A 68 -48.12 14.40 6.45
CA VAL A 68 -47.28 15.03 7.49
C VAL A 68 -46.25 14.04 8.07
N GLN A 69 -46.65 12.80 8.35
CA GLN A 69 -45.73 11.76 8.85
C GLN A 69 -44.63 11.43 7.83
N LEU A 70 -44.98 11.27 6.55
CA LEU A 70 -44.00 11.03 5.48
C LEU A 70 -43.02 12.19 5.34
N ARG A 71 -43.49 13.44 5.45
CA ARG A 71 -42.61 14.61 5.43
C ARG A 71 -41.63 14.63 6.60
N GLN A 72 -42.10 14.33 7.82
CA GLN A 72 -41.23 14.23 9.01
C GLN A 72 -40.21 13.10 8.86
N PHE A 73 -40.64 11.95 8.34
CA PHE A 73 -39.76 10.83 8.07
C PHE A 73 -38.67 11.20 7.05
N MET A 74 -39.01 11.87 5.95
CA MET A 74 -38.03 12.35 4.97
C MET A 74 -37.00 13.32 5.56
N VAL A 75 -37.42 14.24 6.45
CA VAL A 75 -36.50 15.13 7.16
C VAL A 75 -35.55 14.35 8.05
N SER A 76 -36.04 13.32 8.75
CA SER A 76 -35.20 12.44 9.57
C SER A 76 -34.15 11.68 8.74
N LEU A 77 -34.53 11.20 7.55
CA LEU A 77 -33.62 10.52 6.62
C LEU A 77 -32.57 11.48 6.05
N GLU A 78 -32.94 12.72 5.74
CA GLU A 78 -32.00 13.76 5.29
C GLU A 78 -30.95 14.06 6.37
N GLN A 79 -31.38 14.15 7.63
CA GLN A 79 -30.46 14.34 8.76
C GLN A 79 -29.54 13.13 8.94
N GLU A 80 -30.08 11.92 8.87
CA GLU A 80 -29.27 10.69 8.91
C GLU A 80 -28.24 10.67 7.78
N ARG A 81 -28.66 10.98 6.53
CA ARG A 81 -27.78 11.06 5.37
C ARG A 81 -26.63 12.04 5.59
N LYS A 82 -26.90 13.23 6.14
CA LYS A 82 -25.85 14.21 6.47
C LYS A 82 -24.84 13.65 7.47
N THR A 83 -25.31 13.04 8.56
CA THR A 83 -24.41 12.43 9.55
C THR A 83 -23.58 11.28 8.96
N ARG A 84 -24.17 10.44 8.11
CA ARG A 84 -23.45 9.34 7.46
C ARG A 84 -22.45 9.84 6.43
N ARG A 85 -22.79 10.91 5.71
CA ARG A 85 -21.88 11.54 4.75
C ARG A 85 -20.64 12.12 5.44
N THR A 86 -20.80 12.80 6.59
CA THR A 86 -19.64 13.29 7.34
C THR A 86 -18.76 12.14 7.86
N THR A 87 -19.37 11.02 8.30
CA THR A 87 -18.57 9.84 8.67
C THR A 87 -17.84 9.20 7.48
N PHE A 88 -18.48 9.15 6.31
CA PHE A 88 -17.86 8.67 5.08
C PHE A 88 -16.66 9.54 4.67
N GLU A 89 -16.82 10.86 4.70
CA GLU A 89 -15.75 11.81 4.41
C GLU A 89 -14.58 11.67 5.41
N ALA A 90 -14.88 11.42 6.69
CA ALA A 90 -13.85 11.15 7.69
C ALA A 90 -13.08 9.84 7.40
N HIS A 91 -13.77 8.76 7.00
CA HIS A 91 -13.10 7.51 6.59
C HIS A 91 -12.28 7.70 5.31
N GLN A 92 -12.76 8.49 4.35
CA GLN A 92 -12.02 8.80 3.14
C GLN A 92 -10.71 9.51 3.48
N ALA A 93 -10.76 10.53 4.35
CA ALA A 93 -9.56 11.24 4.81
C ALA A 93 -8.56 10.30 5.52
N ARG A 94 -9.04 9.31 6.30
CA ARG A 94 -8.18 8.29 6.92
C ARG A 94 -7.53 7.36 5.91
N VAL A 95 -8.26 6.94 4.88
CA VAL A 95 -7.71 6.14 3.78
C VAL A 95 -6.59 6.92 3.07
N ASP A 96 -6.83 8.20 2.75
CA ASP A 96 -5.83 9.05 2.10
C ASP A 96 -4.57 9.21 2.97
N ALA A 97 -4.74 9.36 4.28
CA ALA A 97 -3.63 9.39 5.23
C ALA A 97 -2.86 8.06 5.26
N CYS A 98 -3.56 6.92 5.28
CA CYS A 98 -2.94 5.60 5.24
C CYS A 98 -2.15 5.37 3.94
N GLN A 99 -2.68 5.81 2.79
CA GLN A 99 -1.98 5.73 1.52
C GLN A 99 -0.66 6.50 1.55
N LYS A 100 -0.63 7.71 2.13
CA LYS A 100 0.60 8.48 2.30
C LYS A 100 1.63 7.73 3.17
N VAL A 101 1.18 7.08 4.23
CA VAL A 101 2.04 6.25 5.10
C VAL A 101 2.61 5.06 4.34
N VAL A 102 1.80 4.34 3.56
CA VAL A 102 2.25 3.22 2.70
C VAL A 102 3.30 3.69 1.71
N ILE A 103 3.07 4.81 1.02
CA ILE A 103 4.03 5.38 0.05
C ILE A 103 5.34 5.72 0.75
N ALA A 104 5.28 6.38 1.92
CA ALA A 104 6.47 6.72 2.68
C ALA A 104 7.24 5.48 3.17
N ALA A 105 6.54 4.42 3.60
CA ALA A 105 7.15 3.16 4.01
C ALA A 105 7.84 2.46 2.82
N ARG A 106 7.17 2.41 1.65
CA ARG A 106 7.74 1.83 0.42
C ARG A 106 8.99 2.57 -0.05
N ARG A 107 8.96 3.91 -0.04
CA ARG A 107 10.15 4.72 -0.37
C ARG A 107 11.34 4.38 0.53
N LYS A 108 11.11 4.22 1.84
CA LYS A 108 12.17 3.84 2.79
C LYS A 108 12.71 2.43 2.54
N LEU A 109 11.86 1.48 2.13
CA LEU A 109 12.29 0.14 1.74
C LEU A 109 13.14 0.18 0.46
N GLU A 110 12.68 0.90 -0.56
CA GLU A 110 13.35 1.03 -1.86
C GLU A 110 14.78 1.61 -1.70
N ILE A 111 14.98 2.57 -0.80
CA ILE A 111 16.32 3.11 -0.50
C ILE A 111 17.25 2.00 0.02
N ILE A 112 16.77 1.15 0.94
CA ILE A 112 17.57 0.06 1.49
C ILE A 112 17.86 -1.00 0.42
N GLU A 113 16.89 -1.30 -0.44
CA GLU A 113 17.09 -2.22 -1.58
C GLU A 113 18.13 -1.69 -2.57
N LYS A 114 18.12 -0.39 -2.87
CA LYS A 114 19.16 0.27 -3.69
C LYS A 114 20.54 0.21 -3.04
N ILE A 115 20.64 0.38 -1.72
CA ILE A 115 21.93 0.24 -1.01
C ILE A 115 22.40 -1.22 -1.07
N LYS A 116 21.48 -2.18 -0.91
CA LYS A 116 21.79 -3.60 -0.99
C LYS A 116 22.31 -3.98 -2.38
N SER A 117 21.65 -3.53 -3.45
CA SER A 117 22.07 -3.83 -4.82
C SER A 117 23.43 -3.23 -5.15
N LYS A 118 23.71 -1.99 -4.73
CA LYS A 118 25.03 -1.36 -4.90
C LYS A 118 26.13 -2.14 -4.21
N ARG A 119 25.94 -2.51 -2.94
CA ARG A 119 26.93 -3.29 -2.18
C ARG A 119 27.14 -4.69 -2.75
N LEU A 120 26.10 -5.29 -3.31
CA LEU A 120 26.22 -6.58 -4.00
C LEU A 120 27.09 -6.45 -5.26
N ALA A 121 26.85 -5.42 -6.07
CA ALA A 121 27.64 -5.15 -7.26
C ALA A 121 29.11 -4.84 -6.94
N GLU A 122 29.37 -4.07 -5.88
CA GLU A 122 30.74 -3.82 -5.38
C GLU A 122 31.43 -5.14 -4.99
N TYR A 123 30.74 -6.00 -4.24
CA TYR A 123 31.28 -7.30 -3.85
C TYR A 123 31.56 -8.21 -5.04
N GLU A 124 30.68 -8.23 -6.05
CA GLU A 124 30.86 -9.02 -7.28
C GLU A 124 32.04 -8.51 -8.11
N CYS A 125 32.22 -7.18 -8.19
CA CYS A 125 33.36 -6.56 -8.86
C CYS A 125 34.68 -6.88 -8.15
N ASP A 126 34.72 -6.78 -6.81
CA ASP A 126 35.88 -7.13 -6.00
C ASP A 126 36.24 -8.61 -6.12
N LYS A 127 35.20 -9.47 -6.17
CA LYS A 127 35.35 -10.91 -6.36
C LYS A 127 35.99 -11.21 -7.71
N SER A 128 35.41 -10.68 -8.80
CA SER A 128 35.92 -10.85 -10.16
C SER A 128 37.35 -10.33 -10.30
N SER A 129 37.65 -9.17 -9.72
CA SER A 129 38.99 -8.58 -9.75
C SER A 129 40.03 -9.42 -9.02
N ARG A 130 39.65 -10.12 -7.93
CA ARG A 130 40.55 -11.04 -7.22
C ARG A 130 40.75 -12.34 -7.99
N GLU A 131 39.68 -12.91 -8.53
CA GLU A 131 39.76 -14.11 -9.37
C GLU A 131 40.64 -13.85 -10.60
N GLN A 132 40.52 -12.67 -11.23
CA GLN A 132 41.36 -12.30 -12.36
C GLN A 132 42.84 -12.14 -11.97
N LYS A 133 43.14 -11.49 -10.83
CA LYS A 133 44.51 -11.40 -10.32
C LYS A 133 45.11 -12.78 -10.01
N GLU A 134 44.33 -13.67 -9.40
CA GLU A 134 44.78 -15.04 -9.13
C GLU A 134 45.09 -15.80 -10.43
N LEU A 135 44.29 -15.61 -11.49
CA LEU A 135 44.57 -16.19 -12.80
C LEU A 135 45.83 -15.59 -13.45
N ASP A 136 45.99 -14.27 -13.41
CA ASP A 136 47.16 -13.57 -13.96
C ASP A 136 48.45 -14.01 -13.24
N ASP A 137 48.43 -14.11 -11.92
CA ASP A 137 49.56 -14.57 -11.11
C ASP A 137 49.96 -16.02 -11.47
N LEU A 138 48.97 -16.90 -11.69
CA LEU A 138 49.22 -18.28 -12.14
C LEU A 138 49.83 -18.32 -13.55
N LEU A 139 49.38 -17.47 -14.48
CA LEU A 139 49.95 -17.38 -15.83
C LEU A 139 51.41 -16.92 -15.80
N VAL A 140 51.74 -15.93 -14.98
CA VAL A 140 53.11 -15.43 -14.79
C VAL A 140 54.01 -16.50 -14.17
N GLN A 141 53.53 -17.25 -13.17
CA GLN A 141 54.27 -18.36 -12.58
C GLN A 141 54.49 -19.51 -13.57
N GLY A 142 53.48 -19.83 -14.40
CA GLY A 142 53.58 -20.81 -15.47
C GLY A 142 54.64 -20.44 -16.51
N HIS A 143 54.58 -19.21 -17.03
CA HIS A 143 55.57 -18.69 -17.99
C HIS A 143 56.99 -18.65 -17.41
N SER A 144 57.13 -18.27 -16.14
CA SER A 144 58.44 -18.25 -15.47
C SER A 144 59.02 -19.66 -15.33
N ARG A 145 58.18 -20.69 -15.16
CA ARG A 145 58.61 -22.09 -15.12
C ARG A 145 59.06 -22.60 -16.48
N GLU A 146 58.34 -22.26 -17.55
CA GLU A 146 58.71 -22.65 -18.93
C GLU A 146 60.00 -21.96 -19.40
N MET A 147 60.18 -20.67 -19.08
CA MET A 147 61.41 -19.95 -19.40
C MET A 147 62.64 -20.49 -18.67
N ASN A 148 62.48 -20.93 -17.41
CA ASN A 148 63.58 -21.56 -16.66
C ASN A 148 63.92 -22.98 -17.15
N LEU A 149 62.97 -23.69 -17.76
CA LEU A 149 63.22 -25.01 -18.38
C LEU A 149 63.91 -24.91 -19.75
N ASN A 150 63.73 -23.80 -20.47
CA ASN A 150 64.38 -23.56 -21.76
C ASN A 150 65.81 -22.98 -21.66
N TYR A 151 66.26 -22.64 -20.45
CA TYR A 151 67.61 -22.11 -20.18
C TYR A 151 68.53 -23.08 -19.42
N ALA A 152 68.10 -24.34 -19.21
CA ALA A 152 68.89 -25.43 -18.64
C ALA A 152 69.26 -26.45 -19.72
#